data_AF-A0A5R2MY86-F1
#
_entry.id   AF-A0A5R2MY86-F1
#
_cell.length_a   1.000
_cell.length_b   1.000
_cell.length_c   1.000
_cell.angle_alpha   90.00
_cell.angle_beta   90.00
_cell.angle_gamma   90.00
#
_symmetry.space_group_name_H-M   'P 1'
#
loop_
_entity.id
_entity.type
_entity.pdbx_description
1 polymer ?
#
loop_
_entity_poly.entity_id
_entity_poly.type
_entity_poly.pdbx_seq_one_letter_code
_entity_poly.pdbx_strand_id
1 'polypeptide(L)'
;LKAPQPLLCHNDAILRDGKIVGPVTSGNYGHHLGGAIGLGYVPCQGESEADVLASSYEIEIAGERFAAESSLKPMYDPRSERVRM
;
A
#
# COMPACT_ATOMS: atom_id res chain seq x y z
N LEU A 1 -2.94 6.27 -0.74
CA LEU A 1 -3.75 6.48 0.48
C LEU A 1 -5.03 7.19 0.07
N LYS A 2 -6.14 6.98 0.77
CA LYS A 2 -7.41 7.66 0.44
C LYS A 2 -7.40 9.16 0.73
N ALA A 3 -6.38 9.66 1.44
CA ALA A 3 -6.09 11.07 1.64
C ALA A 3 -4.85 11.50 0.81
N PRO A 4 -4.90 12.64 0.10
CA PRO A 4 -3.79 13.10 -0.76
C PRO A 4 -2.67 13.83 -0.02
N GLN A 5 -2.91 14.36 1.19
CA GLN A 5 -1.97 15.18 1.95
C GLN A 5 -0.79 14.45 2.65
N PRO A 6 -0.93 13.23 3.20
CA PRO A 6 0.15 12.65 3.99
C PRO A 6 1.36 12.27 3.11
N LEU A 7 2.55 12.59 3.60
CA LEU A 7 3.80 12.16 2.98
C LEU A 7 4.18 10.79 3.55
N LEU A 8 4.03 9.75 2.73
CA LEU A 8 4.44 8.41 3.10
C LEU A 8 5.95 8.22 2.88
N CYS A 9 6.64 7.79 3.92
CA CYS A 9 8.09 7.63 3.96
C CYS A 9 8.51 6.19 4.21
N HIS A 10 9.82 5.93 4.07
CA HIS A 10 10.40 4.66 4.50
C HIS A 10 10.17 4.46 6.01
N ASN A 11 9.96 3.22 6.42
CA ASN A 11 9.72 2.79 7.81
C ASN A 11 8.40 3.20 8.46
N ASP A 12 7.47 3.87 7.75
CA ASP A 12 6.11 4.03 8.25
C ASP A 12 5.43 2.67 8.46
N ALA A 13 4.57 2.54 9.46
CA ALA A 13 4.05 1.23 9.86
C ALA A 13 2.86 0.82 9.00
N ILE A 14 2.91 -0.42 8.48
CA ILE A 14 1.79 -1.07 7.80
C ILE A 14 0.94 -1.76 8.84
N LEU A 15 -0.34 -1.44 8.86
CA LEU A 15 -1.34 -2.12 9.64
C LEU A 15 -2.22 -2.98 8.74
N ARG A 16 -2.48 -4.21 9.18
CA ARG A 16 -3.46 -5.13 8.62
C ARG A 16 -4.41 -5.52 9.74
N ASP A 17 -5.71 -5.28 9.53
CA ASP A 17 -6.77 -5.57 10.52
C ASP A 17 -6.46 -4.99 11.92
N GLY A 18 -6.01 -3.74 11.93
CA GLY A 18 -5.68 -2.97 13.14
C GLY A 18 -4.38 -3.37 13.83
N LYS A 19 -3.60 -4.32 13.29
CA LYS A 19 -2.32 -4.76 13.85
C LYS A 19 -1.16 -4.33 12.96
N ILE A 20 -0.08 -3.84 13.57
CA ILE A 20 1.17 -3.56 12.85
C ILE A 20 1.76 -4.90 12.38
N VAL A 21 1.98 -5.02 11.06
CA VAL A 21 2.48 -6.25 10.43
C VAL A 21 3.83 -6.09 9.74
N GLY A 22 4.30 -4.87 9.56
CA GLY A 22 5.61 -4.59 8.96
C GLY A 22 5.80 -3.13 8.63
N PRO A 23 7.00 -2.73 8.19
CA PRO A 23 7.29 -1.39 7.73
C PRO A 23 7.03 -1.23 6.22
N VAL A 24 6.73 0.00 5.81
CA VAL A 24 6.83 0.45 4.42
C VAL A 24 8.31 0.47 4.03
N THR A 25 8.64 -0.22 2.95
CA THR A 25 10.02 -0.32 2.42
C THR A 25 10.35 0.86 1.51
N SER A 26 9.37 1.34 0.75
CA SER A 26 9.49 2.49 -0.15
C SER A 26 8.21 3.31 -0.11
N GLY A 27 8.30 4.63 0.07
CA GLY A 27 7.18 5.57 0.04
C GLY A 27 7.43 6.71 -0.94
N ASN A 28 6.38 7.17 -1.62
CA ASN A 28 6.44 8.35 -2.49
C ASN A 28 5.04 8.94 -2.75
N TYR A 29 4.97 10.05 -3.50
CA TYR A 29 3.73 10.56 -4.07
C TYR A 29 3.54 10.04 -5.50
N GLY A 30 2.50 9.23 -5.71
CA GLY A 30 2.15 8.74 -7.04
C GLY A 30 1.40 9.82 -7.81
N HIS A 31 2.09 10.68 -8.57
CA HIS A 31 1.45 11.79 -9.30
C HIS A 31 0.31 11.36 -10.23
N HIS A 32 0.44 10.21 -10.89
CA HIS A 32 -0.64 9.68 -11.72
C HIS A 32 -1.84 9.19 -10.89
N LEU A 33 -1.58 8.66 -9.69
CA LEU A 33 -2.58 8.09 -8.78
C LEU A 33 -3.17 9.14 -7.83
N GLY A 34 -2.59 10.35 -7.77
CA GLY A 34 -3.10 11.47 -7.00
C GLY A 34 -2.95 11.34 -5.48
N GLY A 35 -1.99 10.55 -5.00
CA GLY A 35 -1.79 10.37 -3.56
C GLY A 35 -0.53 9.61 -3.18
N ALA A 36 -0.30 9.51 -1.87
CA ALA A 36 0.80 8.71 -1.32
C ALA A 36 0.67 7.23 -1.69
N ILE A 37 1.77 6.66 -2.16
CA ILE A 37 1.92 5.25 -2.51
C ILE A 37 3.11 4.65 -1.79
N GLY A 38 2.98 3.40 -1.40
CA GLY A 38 4.04 2.67 -0.71
C GLY A 38 4.11 1.22 -1.13
N LEU A 39 5.29 0.64 -0.91
CA LEU A 39 5.55 -0.79 -1.01
C LEU A 39 5.93 -1.31 0.36
N GLY A 40 5.62 -2.58 0.62
CA GLY A 40 6.02 -3.26 1.82
C GLY A 40 5.59 -4.72 1.79
N TYR A 41 6.11 -5.49 2.75
CA TYR A 41 5.80 -6.90 2.91
C TYR A 41 4.80 -7.10 4.03
N VAL A 42 3.91 -8.08 3.86
CA VAL A 42 2.95 -8.50 4.87
C VAL A 42 3.07 -10.02 5.06
N PRO A 43 2.99 -10.54 6.29
CA PRO A 43 2.91 -11.98 6.52
C PRO A 43 1.68 -12.54 5.82
N CYS A 44 1.87 -13.64 5.07
CA CYS A 44 0.80 -14.29 4.29
C CYS A 44 0.96 -15.82 4.23
N GLN A 45 1.69 -16.42 5.18
CA GLN A 45 1.95 -17.86 5.15
C GLN A 45 0.65 -18.65 5.29
N GLY A 46 0.33 -19.47 4.29
CA GLY A 46 -0.90 -20.27 4.26
C GLY A 46 -2.14 -19.52 3.75
N GLU A 47 -1.98 -18.29 3.26
CA GLU A 47 -3.07 -17.46 2.74
C GLU A 47 -3.02 -17.39 1.21
N SER A 48 -4.18 -17.37 0.56
CA SER A 48 -4.28 -17.06 -0.87
C SER A 48 -4.16 -15.56 -1.12
N GLU A 49 -3.93 -15.16 -2.38
CA GLU A 49 -3.97 -13.75 -2.78
C GLU A 49 -5.30 -13.07 -2.41
N ALA A 50 -6.42 -13.81 -2.52
CA ALA A 50 -7.74 -13.30 -2.18
C ALA A 50 -7.90 -13.05 -0.68
N ASP A 51 -7.35 -13.94 0.16
CA ASP A 51 -7.41 -13.80 1.62
C ASP A 51 -6.61 -12.57 2.08
N VAL A 52 -5.43 -12.36 1.48
CA VAL A 52 -4.59 -11.19 1.73
C VAL A 52 -5.33 -9.91 1.35
N LEU A 53 -5.90 -9.87 0.13
CA LEU A 53 -6.58 -8.68 -0.39
C LEU A 53 -7.93 -8.38 0.28
N ALA A 54 -8.56 -9.36 0.94
CA ALA A 54 -9.80 -9.17 1.68
C ALA A 54 -9.61 -8.41 3.01
N SER A 55 -8.36 -8.25 3.46
CA SER A 55 -8.06 -7.58 4.72
C SER A 55 -8.17 -6.07 4.65
N SER A 56 -8.34 -5.43 5.80
CA SER A 56 -8.28 -3.97 5.91
C SER A 56 -6.84 -3.52 6.10
N TYR A 57 -6.45 -2.47 5.38
CA TYR A 57 -5.10 -1.92 5.44
C TYR A 57 -5.11 -0.46 5.84
N GLU A 58 -4.17 -0.10 6.70
CA GLU A 58 -3.88 1.27 7.08
C GLU A 58 -2.37 1.47 7.10
N ILE A 59 -1.93 2.71 6.90
CA ILE A 59 -0.55 3.11 7.16
C ILE A 59 -0.55 4.14 8.28
N GLU A 60 0.27 3.91 9.30
CA GLU A 60 0.51 4.90 10.34
C GLU A 60 1.65 5.82 9.90
N ILE A 61 1.33 7.11 9.79
CA ILE A 61 2.24 8.17 9.39
C ILE A 61 2.20 9.23 10.49
N ALA A 62 3.37 9.50 11.09
CA ALA A 62 3.51 10.50 12.15
C ALA A 62 2.50 10.37 13.31
N GLY A 63 2.10 9.13 13.65
CA GLY A 63 1.15 8.84 14.73
C GLY A 63 -0.33 8.88 14.33
N GLU A 64 -0.65 9.17 13.07
CA GLU A 64 -2.01 9.12 12.53
C GLU A 64 -2.17 7.95 11.57
N ARG A 65 -3.34 7.30 11.58
CA ARG A 65 -3.64 6.15 10.71
C ARG A 65 -4.45 6.57 9.51
N PHE A 66 -3.98 6.16 8.34
CA PHE A 66 -4.62 6.45 7.06
C PHE A 66 -5.03 5.15 6.36
N ALA A 67 -6.31 5.03 6.02
CA ALA A 67 -6.81 3.91 5.24
C ALA A 67 -6.07 3.80 3.89
N ALA A 68 -5.62 2.58 3.61
CA ALA A 68 -4.88 2.24 2.41
C ALA A 68 -5.67 1.22 1.57
N GLU A 69 -5.49 1.30 0.26
CA GLU A 69 -5.94 0.27 -0.67
C GLU A 69 -4.74 -0.58 -1.02
N SER A 70 -4.87 -1.91 -0.88
CA SER A 70 -3.81 -2.86 -1.18
C SER A 70 -3.93 -3.37 -2.60
N SER A 71 -2.79 -3.66 -3.22
CA SER A 71 -2.72 -4.29 -4.55
C SER A 71 -1.47 -5.15 -4.66
N LEU A 72 -1.62 -6.34 -5.24
CA LEU A 72 -0.49 -7.21 -5.61
C LEU A 72 0.05 -6.92 -7.02
N LYS A 73 -0.62 -6.04 -7.74
CA LYS A 73 -0.26 -5.60 -9.10
C LYS A 73 0.03 -4.10 -9.12
N PRO A 74 0.72 -3.58 -10.14
CA PRO A 74 0.85 -2.14 -10.32
C PRO A 74 -0.54 -1.49 -10.33
N MET A 75 -0.73 -0.44 -9.52
CA MET A 75 -1.98 0.33 -9.51
C MET A 75 -2.18 1.14 -10.81
N TYR A 76 -1.10 1.36 -11.57
CA TYR A 76 -1.11 2.02 -12.86
C TYR A 76 -0.58 1.09 -13.95
N ASP A 77 -1.32 1.01 -15.06
CA ASP A 77 -1.04 0.12 -16.20
C ASP A 77 -0.71 -1.34 -15.80
N PRO A 78 -1.61 -2.03 -15.06
CA PRO A 78 -1.34 -3.39 -14.56
C PRO A 78 -1.13 -4.44 -15.66
N ARG A 79 -1.56 -4.16 -16.89
CA ARG A 79 -1.43 -5.04 -18.06
C ARG A 79 -0.28 -4.65 -18.98
N SER A 80 0.43 -3.55 -18.65
CA SER A 80 1.51 -2.98 -19.46
C SER A 80 1.08 -2.64 -20.89
N GLU A 81 -0.17 -2.20 -21.09
CA GLU A 81 -0.73 -1.91 -22.41
C GLU A 81 -0.11 -0.66 -23.03
N ARG A 82 0.37 0.27 -22.21
CA ARG A 82 0.94 1.54 -22.71
C ARG A 82 2.35 1.39 -23.26
N VAL A 83 3.04 0.33 -22.88
CA VAL A 83 4.44 0.06 -23.27
C VAL A 83 4.57 -1.07 -24.28
N ARG A 84 3.52 -1.88 -24.47
CA ARG A 84 3.50 -2.95 -25.48
C ARG A 84 3.26 -2.34 -26.87
N MET A 85 4.13 -2.70 -27.82
CA MET A 85 3.96 -2.42 -29.25
C MET A 85 3.12 -3.51 -29.92
#